data_AF-A0A920GHQ8-F1
#
_entry.id   AF-A0A920GHQ8-F1
#
_cell.length_a   1.000
_cell.length_b   1.000
_cell.length_c   1.000
_cell.angle_alpha   90.00
_cell.angle_beta   90.00
_cell.angle_gamma   90.00
#
_symmetry.space_group_name_H-M   'P 1'
#
loop_
_entity.id
_entity.type
_entity.pdbx_description
1 polymer ?
#
loop_
_entity_poly.entity_id
_entity_poly.type
_entity_poly.pdbx_seq_one_letter_code
_entity_poly.pdbx_strand_id
1 'polypeptide(L)'
;MSWIIGVDVGGTFTDFCARNNNSGETLIHKRPSTPNDPAIAILNGLDEIKLKFNQSKKLQVSRLAHGTTVATNALLQRKGGKLALVTTKGFRDLLEIGRQVRPSVYDLQVDSPNLL
;
A
#
# COMPACT_ATOMS: atom_id res chain seq x y z
N MET A 1 -25.09 -1.17 13.87
CA MET A 1 -24.99 -0.42 12.60
C MET A 1 -23.74 -0.91 11.91
N SER A 2 -23.89 -1.49 10.72
CA SER A 2 -22.80 -2.16 10.02
C SER A 2 -22.03 -1.17 9.15
N TRP A 3 -20.75 -0.97 9.42
CA TRP A 3 -19.88 -0.03 8.70
C TRP A 3 -18.93 -0.76 7.76
N ILE A 4 -18.75 -0.21 6.57
CA ILE A 4 -17.67 -0.57 5.64
C ILE A 4 -16.63 0.55 5.72
N ILE A 5 -15.37 0.18 5.94
CA ILE A 5 -14.29 1.16 6.07
C ILE A 5 -13.20 0.82 5.06
N GLY A 6 -12.84 1.80 4.23
CA GLY A 6 -11.64 1.80 3.42
C GLY A 6 -10.54 2.61 4.10
N VAL A 7 -9.31 2.11 4.06
CA VAL A 7 -8.11 2.79 4.55
C VAL A 7 -7.07 2.79 3.44
N ASP A 8 -6.47 3.94 3.14
CA ASP A 8 -5.33 4.06 2.23
C ASP A 8 -4.13 4.64 2.97
N VAL A 9 -3.08 3.83 3.12
CA VAL A 9 -1.84 4.22 3.78
C VAL A 9 -0.85 4.77 2.77
N GLY A 10 -0.69 6.09 2.77
CA GLY A 10 0.34 6.82 2.05
C GLY A 10 1.64 6.99 2.83
N GLY A 11 2.66 7.58 2.19
CA GLY A 11 3.90 7.99 2.86
C GLY A 11 3.72 9.15 3.84
N THR A 12 2.83 10.10 3.51
CA THR A 12 2.60 11.32 4.31
C THR A 12 1.33 11.23 5.16
N PHE A 13 0.25 10.73 4.57
CA PHE A 13 -1.07 10.65 5.21
C PHE A 13 -1.66 9.25 5.08
N THR A 14 -2.45 8.89 6.08
CA THR A 14 -3.35 7.74 6.06
C THR A 14 -4.78 8.26 5.95
N ASP A 15 -5.45 7.84 4.89
CA ASP A 15 -6.78 8.27 4.51
C ASP A 15 -7.81 7.19 4.85
N PHE A 16 -8.99 7.61 5.30
CA PHE A 16 -10.07 6.75 5.71
C PHE A 16 -11.39 7.20 5.07
N CYS A 17 -12.18 6.24 4.62
CA CYS A 17 -13.55 6.43 4.18
C CYS A 17 -14.44 5.38 4.85
N ALA A 18 -15.36 5.81 5.71
CA ALA A 18 -16.29 4.94 6.42
C ALA A 18 -17.72 5.20 5.93
N ARG A 19 -18.44 4.14 5.55
CA ARG A 19 -19.83 4.21 5.09
C ARG A 19 -20.74 3.29 5.90
N ASN A 20 -21.87 3.82 6.35
CA ASN A 20 -22.91 3.08 7.04
C ASN A 20 -23.78 2.35 6.02
N ASN A 21 -23.88 1.02 6.12
CA ASN A 21 -24.69 0.25 5.18
C ASN A 21 -26.21 0.48 5.36
N ASN A 22 -26.65 0.94 6.52
CA ASN A 22 -28.07 1.14 6.82
C ASN A 22 -28.51 2.56 6.50
N SER A 23 -27.79 3.58 7.00
CA SER A 23 -28.18 4.99 6.81
C SER A 23 -27.60 5.63 5.55
N GLY A 24 -26.58 5.03 4.93
CA GLY A 24 -25.83 5.63 3.83
C GLY A 24 -24.87 6.74 4.25
N GLU A 25 -24.83 7.09 5.54
CA GLU A 25 -23.91 8.08 6.10
C GLU A 25 -22.46 7.75 5.76
N THR A 26 -21.70 8.77 5.35
CA THR A 26 -20.28 8.63 4.98
C THR A 26 -19.45 9.61 5.78
N LEU A 27 -18.31 9.13 6.29
CA LEU A 27 -17.33 9.92 7.00
C LEU A 27 -15.97 9.76 6.36
N ILE A 28 -15.30 10.89 6.13
CA ILE A 28 -13.93 10.94 5.65
C ILE A 28 -13.04 11.39 6.80
N HIS A 29 -11.90 10.74 6.94
CA HIS A 29 -10.90 11.12 7.92
C HIS A 29 -9.51 10.96 7.33
N LYS A 30 -8.62 11.89 7.67
CA LYS A 30 -7.22 11.90 7.25
C LYS A 30 -6.38 12.19 8.48
N ARG A 31 -5.28 11.47 8.62
CA ARG A 31 -4.28 11.73 9.67
C ARG A 31 -2.86 11.49 9.14
N PRO A 32 -1.83 12.09 9.75
CA PRO A 32 -0.44 11.83 9.37
C PRO A 32 -0.11 10.33 9.44
N SER A 33 0.58 9.82 8.42
CA SER A 33 1.11 8.45 8.44
C SER A 33 2.17 8.27 9.51
N THR A 34 2.40 7.03 9.90
CA THR A 34 3.47 6.65 10.82
C THR A 34 4.42 5.71 10.07
N PRO A 35 5.41 6.23 9.31
CA PRO A 35 6.18 5.42 8.37
C PRO A 35 6.93 4.23 8.99
N ASN A 36 7.38 4.39 10.23
CA ASN A 36 8.08 3.33 10.96
C ASN A 36 7.15 2.20 11.42
N ASP A 37 5.86 2.50 11.60
CA ASP A 37 4.84 1.53 11.94
C ASP A 37 3.45 2.01 11.45
N PRO A 38 3.07 1.65 10.21
CA PRO A 38 1.80 2.06 9.64
C PRO A 38 0.57 1.55 10.41
N ALA A 39 0.70 0.47 11.20
CA ALA A 39 -0.43 -0.07 11.96
C ALA A 39 -0.92 0.92 13.01
N ILE A 40 0.00 1.66 13.65
CA ILE A 40 -0.35 2.74 14.61
C ILE A 40 -1.24 3.76 13.94
N ALA A 41 -0.93 4.12 12.69
CA ALA A 41 -1.69 5.12 11.97
C ALA A 41 -3.13 4.66 11.67
N ILE A 42 -3.28 3.38 11.31
CA ILE A 42 -4.58 2.75 11.06
C ILE A 42 -5.41 2.68 12.35
N LEU A 43 -4.83 2.15 13.43
CA LEU A 43 -5.54 1.94 14.70
C LEU A 43 -6.02 3.26 15.30
N ASN A 44 -5.14 4.25 15.39
CA ASN A 44 -5.50 5.58 15.91
C ASN A 44 -6.60 6.22 15.07
N GLY A 45 -6.51 6.16 13.74
CA GLY A 45 -7.55 6.71 12.86
C GLY A 45 -8.89 6.00 13.02
N LEU A 46 -8.90 4.68 13.21
CA LEU A 46 -10.14 3.95 13.52
C LEU A 46 -10.74 4.39 14.85
N ASP A 47 -9.93 4.65 15.87
CA ASP A 47 -10.41 5.14 17.17
C ASP A 47 -10.93 6.60 17.08
N GLU A 48 -10.24 7.47 16.35
CA GLU A 48 -10.70 8.84 16.05
C GLU A 48 -12.04 8.82 15.29
N ILE A 49 -12.22 7.91 14.34
CA ILE A 49 -13.48 7.70 13.62
C ILE A 49 -14.59 7.22 14.57
N LYS A 50 -14.31 6.27 15.48
CA LYS A 50 -15.28 5.83 16.50
C LYS A 50 -15.78 7.01 17.34
N LEU A 51 -14.87 7.87 17.79
CA LEU A 51 -15.20 9.04 18.61
C LEU A 51 -16.12 10.02 17.88
N LYS A 52 -15.99 10.17 16.55
CA LYS A 52 -16.83 11.04 15.74
C LYS A 52 -18.27 10.53 15.55
N PHE A 53 -18.51 9.23 15.59
CA PHE A 53 -19.84 8.65 15.31
C PHE A 53 -20.80 8.64 16.49
N ASN A 54 -20.29 8.46 17.72
CA ASN A 54 -20.94 8.70 19.02
C ASN A 54 -20.20 7.87 20.08
N GLN A 55 -19.84 8.50 21.19
CA GLN A 55 -19.02 7.95 22.29
C GLN A 55 -19.61 6.70 23.00
N SER A 56 -20.83 6.28 22.66
CA SER A 56 -21.65 5.35 23.46
C SER A 56 -22.05 4.04 22.76
N LYS A 57 -21.71 3.81 21.48
CA LYS A 57 -21.98 2.52 20.79
C LYS A 57 -20.75 1.94 20.11
N LYS A 58 -20.54 0.63 20.29
CA LYS A 58 -19.50 -0.14 19.58
C LYS A 58 -19.66 0.05 18.06
N LEU A 59 -18.59 0.51 17.40
CA LEU A 59 -18.51 0.57 15.94
C LEU A 59 -18.46 -0.87 15.40
N GLN A 60 -19.56 -1.33 14.83
CA GLN A 60 -19.66 -2.66 14.24
C GLN A 60 -19.21 -2.58 12.78
N VAL A 61 -17.95 -2.94 12.53
CA VAL A 61 -17.35 -2.95 11.19
C VAL A 61 -17.62 -4.30 10.54
N SER A 62 -18.30 -4.33 9.40
CA SER A 62 -18.54 -5.55 8.63
C SER A 62 -17.47 -5.82 7.58
N ARG A 63 -16.75 -4.79 7.15
CA ARG A 63 -15.65 -4.91 6.20
C ARG A 63 -14.64 -3.80 6.43
N LEU A 64 -13.37 -4.19 6.48
CA LEU A 64 -12.22 -3.29 6.43
C LEU A 64 -11.43 -3.60 5.16
N ALA A 65 -11.30 -2.62 4.27
CA ALA A 65 -10.45 -2.71 3.08
C ALA A 65 -9.20 -1.85 3.33
N HIS A 66 -8.02 -2.45 3.21
CA HIS A 66 -6.75 -1.78 3.43
C HIS A 66 -5.97 -1.70 2.11
N GLY A 67 -5.80 -0.49 1.60
CA GLY A 67 -4.86 -0.14 0.55
C GLY A 67 -3.61 0.51 1.14
N THR A 68 -2.46 0.29 0.52
CA THR A 68 -1.22 0.93 0.94
C THR A 68 -0.28 1.13 -0.24
N THR A 69 0.48 2.21 -0.18
CA THR A 69 1.59 2.50 -1.11
C THR A 69 2.96 2.11 -0.53
N VAL A 70 3.02 1.56 0.68
CA VAL A 70 4.28 1.22 1.37
C VAL A 70 5.11 0.21 0.55
N ALA A 71 4.48 -0.84 0.03
CA ALA A 71 5.17 -1.86 -0.76
C ALA A 71 5.75 -1.28 -2.07
N THR A 72 4.96 -0.48 -2.79
CA THR A 72 5.39 0.15 -4.04
C THR A 72 6.53 1.15 -3.78
N ASN A 73 6.44 1.93 -2.71
CA ASN A 73 7.51 2.87 -2.32
C ASN A 73 8.77 2.12 -1.88
N ALA A 74 8.64 0.99 -1.18
CA ALA A 74 9.78 0.15 -0.83
C ALA A 74 10.50 -0.37 -2.07
N LEU A 75 9.76 -0.80 -3.10
CA LEU A 75 10.33 -1.23 -4.38
C LEU A 75 11.05 -0.07 -5.09
N LEU A 76 10.39 1.08 -5.23
CA LEU A 76 10.95 2.27 -5.91
C LEU A 76 12.19 2.81 -5.20
N GLN A 77 12.22 2.76 -3.87
CA GLN A 77 13.34 3.23 -3.04
C GLN A 77 14.40 2.14 -2.80
N ARG A 78 14.23 0.93 -3.38
CA ARG A 78 15.10 -0.23 -3.17
C ARG A 78 15.30 -0.58 -1.69
N LYS A 79 14.27 -0.35 -0.87
CA LYS A 79 14.24 -0.64 0.57
C LYS A 79 13.62 -2.01 0.81
N GLY A 80 14.31 -3.06 0.36
CA GLY A 80 13.94 -4.45 0.57
C GLY A 80 14.85 -5.16 1.57
N GLY A 81 14.52 -6.41 1.88
CA GLY A 81 15.44 -7.31 2.56
C GLY A 81 16.55 -7.80 1.64
N LYS A 82 17.63 -8.37 2.20
CA LYS A 82 18.62 -9.11 1.42
C LYS A 82 17.98 -10.41 0.92
N LEU A 83 18.04 -10.63 -0.40
CA LEU A 83 17.44 -11.79 -1.06
C LEU A 83 18.51 -12.62 -1.79
N ALA A 84 18.21 -13.89 -2.01
CA ALA A 84 19.00 -14.78 -2.87
C ALA A 84 18.09 -15.36 -3.96
N LEU A 85 18.61 -15.47 -5.18
CA LEU A 85 17.95 -16.15 -6.29
C LEU A 85 18.58 -17.53 -6.49
N VAL A 86 17.77 -18.58 -6.43
CA VAL A 86 18.18 -19.95 -6.77
C VAL A 86 17.66 -20.28 -8.17
N THR A 87 18.55 -20.65 -9.07
CA THR A 87 18.23 -20.99 -10.46
C THR A 87 18.76 -22.37 -10.83
N THR A 88 18.23 -22.94 -11.91
CA THR A 88 18.86 -24.10 -12.57
C THR A 88 20.29 -23.75 -13.00
N LYS A 89 21.18 -24.75 -13.03
CA LYS A 89 22.56 -24.59 -13.53
C LYS A 89 22.54 -23.99 -14.94
N GLY A 90 23.29 -22.91 -15.15
CA GLY A 90 23.35 -22.18 -16.41
C GLY A 90 22.34 -21.03 -16.58
N PHE A 91 21.47 -20.78 -15.60
CA PHE A 91 20.40 -19.77 -15.70
C PHE A 91 20.54 -18.58 -14.73
N ARG A 92 21.75 -18.34 -14.20
CA ARG A 92 21.96 -17.32 -13.17
C ARG A 92 21.70 -15.88 -13.68
N ASP A 93 21.87 -15.67 -14.99
CA ASP A 93 21.81 -14.34 -15.63
C ASP A 93 20.39 -13.97 -16.12
N LEU A 94 19.36 -14.76 -15.77
CA LEU A 94 17.99 -14.53 -16.24
C LEU A 94 17.43 -13.15 -15.88
N LEU A 95 17.75 -12.62 -14.69
CA LEU A 95 17.28 -11.29 -14.28
C LEU A 95 17.96 -10.16 -15.07
N GLU A 96 19.22 -10.35 -15.46
CA GLU A 96 19.99 -9.41 -16.30
C GLU A 96 19.49 -9.44 -17.75
N ILE A 97 19.33 -10.64 -18.33
CA ILE A 97 18.83 -10.83 -19.70
C ILE A 97 17.38 -10.34 -19.83
N GLY A 98 16.59 -10.51 -18.76
CA GLY A 98 15.18 -10.13 -18.72
C GLY A 98 14.38 -10.80 -19.84
N ARG A 99 13.46 -10.05 -20.44
CA ARG A 99 12.62 -10.50 -21.57
C ARG A 99 13.06 -9.97 -22.92
N GLN A 100 14.24 -9.34 -23.00
CA GLN A 100 14.71 -8.65 -24.21
C GLN A 100 13.70 -7.62 -24.76
N VAL A 101 12.86 -7.07 -23.88
CA VAL A 101 11.91 -5.99 -24.24
C VAL A 101 12.73 -4.72 -24.40
N ARG A 102 12.83 -4.23 -25.64
CA ARG A 102 13.56 -3.00 -25.96
C ARG A 102 12.64 -1.79 -25.76
N PRO A 103 12.95 -0.85 -24.84
CA PRO A 103 12.15 0.36 -24.66
C PRO A 103 12.07 1.20 -25.94
N SER A 104 13.17 1.22 -26.70
CA SER A 104 13.26 1.80 -28.03
C SER A 104 13.79 0.75 -29.01
N VAL A 105 12.92 0.16 -29.81
CA VAL A 105 13.22 -1.03 -30.63
C VAL A 105 14.31 -0.76 -31.70
N TYR A 106 14.41 0.48 -32.17
CA TYR A 106 15.31 0.87 -33.26
C TYR A 106 16.55 1.66 -32.80
N ASP A 107 16.66 1.95 -31.50
CA ASP A 107 17.84 2.62 -30.97
C ASP A 107 18.92 1.58 -30.65
N LEU A 108 19.95 1.51 -31.49
CA LEU A 108 21.09 0.61 -31.32
C LEU A 108 22.07 1.09 -30.24
N GLN A 109 21.95 2.34 -29.79
CA GLN A 109 22.82 2.95 -28.79
C GLN A 109 22.16 2.98 -27.40
N VAL A 110 20.96 2.42 -27.24
CA VAL A 110 20.26 2.41 -25.97
C VAL A 110 21.00 1.53 -24.95
N ASP A 111 21.36 2.13 -23.83
CA ASP A 111 21.91 1.39 -22.70
C ASP A 111 20.83 0.48 -22.09
N SER A 112 21.26 -0.68 -21.58
CA SER A 112 20.39 -1.54 -20.78
C SER A 112 19.92 -0.78 -19.53
N PRO A 113 18.62 -0.84 -19.17
CA PRO A 113 18.15 -0.22 -17.94
C PRO A 113 18.87 -0.84 -16.73
N ASN A 114 19.23 -0.01 -15.75
CA ASN A 114 19.84 -0.49 -14.52
C ASN A 114 18.94 -1.53 -13.85
N LEU A 115 19.52 -2.66 -13.44
CA LEU A 115 18.85 -3.62 -12.56
C LEU A 115 18.29 -2.91 -11.31
N LEU A 116 17.06 -3.27 -10.90
CA LEU A 116 16.38 -2.80 -9.68
C LEU A 116 17.07 -3.27 -8.40
#